data_AF-A0A7C3HCC2-F1
#
_entry.id   AF-A0A7C3HCC2-F1
#
_cell.length_a   1.000
_cell.length_b   1.000
_cell.length_c   1.000
_cell.angle_alpha   90.00
_cell.angle_beta   90.00
_cell.angle_gamma   90.00
#
_symmetry.space_group_name_H-M   'P 1'
#
loop_
_entity.id
_entity.type
_entity.pdbx_description
1 polymer ?
#
loop_
_entity_poly.entity_id
_entity_poly.type
_entity_poly.pdbx_seq_one_letter_code
_entity_poly.pdbx_strand_id
1 'polypeptide(L)' 'MRNIKQMKHALKSWLNDMEFRRIEPMLNIILRDRAIRRDFAILRKKMGSYQAINILAERYFLSVDHIKFIVYNKNVNRTP' A
#
# COMPACT_ATOMS: atom_id res chain seq x y z
N MET A 1 -6.49 -9.29 -6.78
CA MET A 1 -7.44 -8.33 -6.14
C MET A 1 -8.53 -8.98 -5.27
N ARG A 2 -8.55 -10.31 -5.01
CA ARG A 2 -9.64 -10.96 -4.23
C ARG A 2 -9.68 -10.65 -2.72
N ASN A 3 -8.57 -10.23 -2.11
CA ASN A 3 -8.47 -10.09 -0.64
C ASN A 3 -9.06 -8.77 -0.08
N ILE A 4 -9.01 -7.68 -0.84
CA ILE A 4 -9.47 -6.34 -0.38
C ILE A 4 -11.00 -6.25 -0.31
N LYS A 5 -11.71 -6.78 -1.32
CA LYS A 5 -13.18 -6.76 -1.34
C LYS A 5 -13.77 -7.54 -0.16
N GLN A 6 -13.19 -8.68 0.19
CA GLN A 6 -13.60 -9.49 1.32
C GLN A 6 -13.39 -8.76 2.65
N MET A 7 -12.22 -8.13 2.82
CA MET A 7 -11.91 -7.36 4.03
C MET A 7 -12.83 -6.14 4.20
N LYS A 8 -13.14 -5.42 3.11
CA LYS A 8 -14.13 -4.32 3.14
C LYS A 8 -15.52 -4.80 3.53
N HIS A 9 -15.95 -5.95 3.01
CA HIS A 9 -17.26 -6.52 3.32
C HIS A 9 -17.36 -6.98 4.79
N ALA A 10 -16.31 -7.60 5.32
CA ALA A 10 -16.25 -7.99 6.73
C ALA A 10 -16.31 -6.77 7.67
N LEU A 11 -15.58 -5.70 7.33
CA LEU A 11 -15.62 -4.45 8.10
C LEU A 11 -17.00 -3.78 8.06
N LYS A 12 -17.69 -3.80 6.92
CA LYS A 12 -19.07 -3.30 6.81
C LYS A 12 -20.08 -4.10 7.63
N SER A 13 -19.83 -5.38 7.93
CA SER A 13 -20.75 -6.13 8.78
C SER A 13 -20.50 -5.93 10.28
N TRP A 14 -19.37 -5.30 10.66
CA TRP A 14 -18.98 -5.05 12.05
C TRP A 14 -19.11 -3.57 12.45
N LEU A 15 -19.17 -2.66 11.49
CA LEU A 15 -19.25 -1.22 11.68
C LEU A 15 -20.51 -0.67 11.02
N ASN A 16 -21.10 0.37 11.60
CA ASN A 16 -22.17 1.07 10.88
C ASN A 16 -21.61 1.80 9.64
N ASP A 17 -22.48 2.10 8.67
CA ASP A 17 -22.08 2.71 7.39
C ASP A 17 -21.31 4.04 7.54
N MET A 18 -21.51 4.77 8.64
CA MET A 18 -20.84 6.03 8.91
C MET A 18 -19.41 5.81 9.44
N GLU A 19 -19.23 4.85 10.35
CA GLU A 19 -17.93 4.42 10.86
C GLU A 19 -17.06 3.84 9.74
N PHE A 20 -17.64 3.01 8.87
CA PHE A 20 -16.93 2.46 7.73
C PHE A 20 -16.40 3.56 6.79
N ARG A 21 -17.24 4.55 6.47
CA ARG A 21 -16.83 5.69 5.61
C ARG A 21 -15.70 6.51 6.22
N ARG A 22 -15.65 6.64 7.55
CA ARG A 22 -14.55 7.35 8.24
C ARG A 22 -13.21 6.62 8.09
N ILE A 23 -13.20 5.28 8.19
CA ILE A 23 -11.96 4.49 8.16
C ILE A 23 -11.54 4.03 6.76
N GLU A 24 -12.46 4.02 5.80
CA GLU A 24 -12.22 3.52 4.44
C GLU A 24 -11.03 4.21 3.73
N PRO A 25 -10.86 5.54 3.80
CA PRO A 25 -9.70 6.20 3.20
C PRO A 25 -8.38 5.69 3.77
N MET A 26 -8.29 5.54 5.10
CA MET A 26 -7.10 5.04 5.79
C MET A 26 -6.80 3.60 5.39
N LEU A 27 -7.82 2.74 5.31
CA LEU A 27 -7.67 1.37 4.85
C LEU A 27 -7.18 1.30 3.41
N ASN A 28 -7.71 2.14 2.53
CA ASN A 28 -7.27 2.19 1.13
C ASN A 28 -5.78 2.57 1.03
N ILE A 29 -5.30 3.52 1.86
CA ILE A 29 -3.88 3.90 1.94
C ILE A 29 -3.04 2.70 2.39
N ILE A 30 -3.42 2.04 3.49
CA ILE A 30 -2.67 0.88 4.04
C ILE A 30 -2.58 -0.25 3.00
N LEU A 31 -3.69 -0.54 2.32
CA LEU A 31 -3.77 -1.59 1.32
C LEU A 31 -2.94 -1.27 0.07
N ARG A 32 -2.98 -0.03 -0.39
CA ARG A 32 -2.16 0.47 -1.50
C ARG A 32 -0.68 0.33 -1.16
N ASP A 33 -0.25 0.79 0.00
CA ASP A 33 1.16 0.76 0.41
C ASP A 33 1.67 -0.67 0.54
N ARG A 34 0.85 -1.60 1.05
CA ARG A 34 1.16 -3.04 1.04
C ARG A 34 1.33 -3.60 -0.37
N ALA A 35 0.48 -3.18 -1.31
CA ALA A 35 0.59 -3.60 -2.70
C ALA A 35 1.88 -3.06 -3.35
N ILE A 36 2.20 -1.78 -3.13
CA ILE A 36 3.44 -1.14 -3.60
C ILE A 36 4.68 -1.89 -3.10
N ARG A 37 4.74 -2.24 -1.80
CA ARG A 37 5.87 -3.00 -1.24
C ARG A 37 6.02 -4.38 -1.90
N ARG A 38 4.91 -5.07 -2.16
CA ARG A 38 4.92 -6.37 -2.85
C ARG A 38 5.44 -6.25 -4.27
N ASP A 39 4.89 -5.31 -5.04
CA ASP A 39 5.26 -5.10 -6.43
C ASP A 39 6.73 -4.66 -6.54
N PHE A 40 7.21 -3.81 -5.63
CA PHE A 40 8.61 -3.41 -5.55
C PHE A 40 9.55 -4.60 -5.35
N ALA A 41 9.23 -5.52 -4.44
CA ALA A 41 10.05 -6.71 -4.21
C ALA A 41 10.19 -7.59 -5.45
N ILE A 42 9.14 -7.64 -6.29
CA ILE A 42 9.14 -8.39 -7.56
C ILE A 42 9.93 -7.62 -8.63
N LEU A 43 9.64 -6.33 -8.82
CA LEU A 43 10.26 -5.51 -9.86
C LEU A 43 11.76 -5.31 -9.60
N ARG A 44 12.16 -5.03 -8.36
CA ARG A 44 13.58 -4.82 -8.01
C ARG A 44 14.47 -5.98 -8.43
N LYS A 45 13.99 -7.23 -8.34
CA LYS A 45 14.75 -8.42 -8.77
C LYS A 45 14.96 -8.49 -10.28
N LYS A 46 14.04 -7.91 -11.06
CA LYS A 46 14.06 -7.97 -12.54
C LYS A 46 14.86 -6.83 -13.17
N MET A 47 14.79 -5.63 -12.58
CA MET A 47 15.26 -4.40 -13.23
C MET A 47 16.02 -3.45 -12.28
N GLY A 48 16.26 -3.87 -11.04
CA GLY A 48 16.91 -3.04 -10.03
C GLY A 48 15.98 -2.01 -9.38
N SER A 49 16.46 -1.39 -8.32
CA SER A 49 15.63 -0.55 -7.45
C SER A 49 15.17 0.76 -8.10
N TYR A 50 16.06 1.43 -8.85
CA TYR A 50 15.77 2.74 -9.44
C TYR A 50 14.63 2.66 -10.48
N GLN A 51 14.75 1.73 -11.43
CA GLN A 51 13.73 1.51 -12.46
C GLN A 51 12.40 1.03 -11.86
N ALA A 52 12.46 0.15 -10.85
CA ALA A 52 11.27 -0.32 -10.15
C ALA A 52 10.49 0.83 -9.47
N ILE A 53 11.19 1.81 -8.89
CA ILE A 53 10.56 2.96 -8.23
C ILE A 53 9.84 3.85 -9.23
N ASN A 54 10.46 4.15 -10.38
CA ASN A 54 9.84 4.98 -11.41
C ASN A 54 8.56 4.34 -11.97
N ILE A 55 8.59 3.04 -12.27
CA ILE A 55 7.39 2.31 -12.73
C ILE A 55 6.27 2.34 -11.70
N LEU A 56 6.61 2.22 -10.41
CA LEU A 56 5.61 2.25 -9.34
C LEU A 56 5.03 3.65 -9.13
N ALA A 57 5.84 4.70 -9.31
CA ALA A 57 5.40 6.09 -9.24
C ALA A 57 4.32 6.36 -10.30
N GLU A 58 4.57 5.96 -11.54
CA GLU A 58 3.60 6.07 -12.64
C GLU A 58 2.35 5.21 -12.39
N ARG A 59 2.53 3.93 -12.03
CA ARG A 59 1.41 2.98 -11.84
C ARG A 59 0.43 3.41 -10.75
N TYR A 60 0.94 3.99 -9.65
CA TYR A 60 0.13 4.36 -8.50
C TYR A 60 -0.21 5.86 -8.45
N PHE A 61 0.21 6.63 -9.46
CA PHE A 61 0.05 8.09 -9.51
C PHE A 61 0.61 8.78 -8.26
N LEU A 62 1.82 8.37 -7.85
CA LEU A 62 2.53 8.90 -6.68
C LEU A 62 3.88 9.47 -7.11
N SER A 63 4.42 10.39 -6.32
CA SER A 63 5.78 10.87 -6.56
C SER A 63 6.81 9.76 -6.27
N VAL A 64 7.95 9.84 -6.94
CA VAL A 64 9.11 8.96 -6.71
C VAL A 64 9.50 8.92 -5.23
N ASP A 65 9.48 10.08 -4.55
CA ASP A 65 9.85 10.17 -3.14
C ASP A 65 8.82 9.53 -2.21
N HIS A 66 7.53 9.59 -2.57
CA HIS A 66 6.48 8.87 -1.84
C HIS A 66 6.66 7.35 -1.98
N ILE A 67 6.99 6.86 -3.18
CA ILE A 67 7.29 5.43 -3.38
C ILE A 67 8.54 5.03 -2.59
N LYS A 68 9.63 5.82 -2.65
CA LYS A 68 10.84 5.59 -1.83
C LYS A 68 10.50 5.49 -0.35
N PHE A 69 9.69 6.42 0.16
CA PHE A 69 9.22 6.38 1.54
C PHE A 69 8.49 5.06 1.83
N ILE A 70 7.54 4.66 1.00
CA ILE A 70 6.80 3.40 1.19
C ILE A 70 7.74 2.18 1.21
N VAL A 71 8.69 2.07 0.28
CA VAL A 71 9.48 0.84 0.10
C VAL A 71 10.76 0.78 0.95
N TYR A 72 11.28 1.93 1.40
CA TYR A 72 12.48 2.02 2.21
C TYR A 72 12.24 2.41 3.67
N ASN A 73 11.02 2.76 4.07
CA ASN A 73 10.73 3.01 5.47
C ASN A 73 10.88 1.71 6.28
N LYS A 74 12.06 1.58 6.92
CA LYS A 74 12.48 0.48 7.80
C LYS A 74 12.08 0.69 9.27
N ASN A 75 11.45 1.82 9.62
CA ASN A 75 11.31 2.26 11.01
C ASN A 75 9.86 2.46 11.45
N VAL A 76 9.13 1.36 11.69
CA VAL A 76 7.94 1.39 12.57
C VAL A 76 7.88 0.23 13.57
N ASN A 77 8.59 -0.89 13.36
CA ASN A 77 8.57 -2.06 14.28
C ASN A 77 9.97 -2.49 14.77
N ARG A 78 10.91 -1.56 14.90
CA ARG A 78 12.13 -1.79 15.69
C ARG A 78 12.04 -0.92 16.93
N THR A 79 11.20 -1.35 17.86
CA THR A 79 11.40 -1.00 19.27
C THR A 79 12.84 -1.38 19.63
N PRO A 80 13.62 -0.50 20.29
CA PRO A 80 14.91 -0.90 20.85
C PRO A 80 14.76 -2.05 21.84
#